data_AF-A0A2S6T702-F1
#
_entry.id   AF-A0A2S6T702-F1
#
_cell.length_a   1.000
_cell.length_b   1.000
_cell.length_c   1.000
_cell.angle_alpha   90.00
_cell.angle_beta   90.00
_cell.angle_gamma   90.00
#
_symmetry.space_group_name_H-M   'P 1'
#
loop_
_entity.id
_entity.type
_entity.pdbx_description
1 polymer ?
#
loop_
_entity_poly.entity_id
_entity_poly.type
_entity_poly.pdbx_seq_one_letter_code
_entity_poly.pdbx_strand_id
1 'polypeptide(L)' 'GWVATDMGGRFAPVSVEESVNGMRNVIETLTSADSGSFFNWKGKKHPW' A
#
# COMPACT_ATOMS: atom_id res chain seq x y z
N GLY A 1 -2.00 4.09 -0.57
CA GLY A 1 -2.91 4.90 0.28
C GLY A 1 -3.54 5.96 -0.58
N TRP A 2 -3.93 7.11 -0.03
CA TRP A 2 -4.13 8.32 -0.84
C TRP A 2 -2.76 9.00 -0.99
N VAL A 3 -2.17 8.91 -2.19
CA VAL A 3 -0.75 9.21 -2.45
C VAL A 3 -0.59 10.49 -3.26
N ALA A 4 0.37 11.33 -2.90
CA ALA A 4 0.68 12.61 -3.54
C ALA A 4 1.28 12.42 -4.94
N THR A 5 0.40 12.11 -5.88
CA THR A 5 0.63 11.94 -7.32
C THR A 5 -0.28 12.89 -8.08
N ASP A 6 -0.16 12.96 -9.40
CA ASP A 6 -1.10 13.74 -10.23
C ASP A 6 -2.57 13.31 -10.00
N MET A 7 -2.80 12.01 -9.79
CA MET A 7 -4.13 11.45 -9.49
C MET A 7 -4.60 11.77 -8.06
N GLY A 8 -3.70 11.77 -7.08
CA GLY A 8 -4.05 12.01 -5.68
C GLY A 8 -4.06 13.50 -5.29
N GLY A 9 -3.41 14.35 -6.06
CA GLY A 9 -3.26 15.77 -5.77
C GLY A 9 -2.31 16.07 -4.61
N ARG A 10 -1.92 17.34 -4.50
CA ARG A 10 -0.92 17.83 -3.53
C ARG A 10 -1.30 17.70 -2.06
N PHE A 11 -2.57 17.46 -1.76
CA PHE A 11 -3.09 17.33 -0.38
C PHE A 11 -3.17 15.89 0.09
N ALA A 12 -2.82 14.93 -0.76
CA ALA A 12 -2.75 13.54 -0.37
C ALA A 12 -1.69 13.38 0.74
N PRO A 13 -2.02 12.69 1.86
CA PRO A 13 -1.19 12.68 3.05
C PRO A 13 0.03 11.76 2.95
N VAL A 14 0.09 10.86 1.97
CA VAL A 14 1.16 9.86 1.84
C VAL A 14 2.07 10.26 0.67
N SER A 15 3.38 10.32 0.90
CA SER A 15 4.33 10.55 -0.20
C SER A 15 4.43 9.32 -1.11
N VAL A 16 4.94 9.51 -2.33
CA VAL A 16 5.17 8.40 -3.26
C VAL A 16 6.16 7.39 -2.67
N GLU A 17 7.25 7.89 -2.09
CA GLU A 17 8.30 7.09 -1.46
C GLU A 17 7.76 6.27 -0.30
N GLU A 18 6.98 6.89 0.60
CA GLU A 18 6.36 6.20 1.73
C GLU A 18 5.42 5.08 1.26
N SER A 19 4.57 5.37 0.26
CA SER A 19 3.64 4.38 -0.27
C SER A 19 4.37 3.21 -0.95
N VAL A 20 5.39 3.47 -1.75
CA VAL A 20 6.11 2.43 -2.52
C VAL A 20 6.98 1.58 -1.61
N ASN A 21 7.69 2.18 -0.64
CA ASN A 21 8.46 1.44 0.34
C ASN A 21 7.56 0.55 1.20
N GLY A 22 6.41 1.05 1.64
CA GLY A 22 5.41 0.24 2.35
C GLY A 22 4.90 -0.92 1.50
N MET A 23 4.53 -0.68 0.25
CA MET A 23 4.08 -1.75 -0.67
C MET A 23 5.17 -2.80 -0.92
N ARG A 24 6.43 -2.40 -1.09
CA ARG A 24 7.56 -3.33 -1.24
C ARG A 24 7.72 -4.22 -0.02
N ASN A 25 7.73 -3.64 1.18
CA ASN A 25 7.81 -4.40 2.42
C ASN A 25 6.65 -5.40 2.55
N VAL A 26 5.42 -5.01 2.19
CA VAL A 26 4.29 -5.94 2.18
C VAL A 26 4.58 -7.10 1.22
N ILE A 27 4.92 -6.81 -0.04
CA ILE A 27 5.19 -7.82 -1.07
C ILE A 27 6.28 -8.80 -0.63
N GLU A 28 7.36 -8.32 -0.02
CA GLU A 28 8.46 -9.15 0.48
C GLU A 28 8.05 -10.12 1.60
N THR A 29 6.98 -9.80 2.35
CA THR A 29 6.51 -10.62 3.48
C THR A 29 5.38 -11.60 3.11
N LEU A 30 4.80 -11.48 1.92
CA LEU A 30 3.67 -12.32 1.51
C LEU A 30 4.09 -13.75 1.21
N THR A 31 3.20 -14.68 1.54
CA THR A 31 3.33 -16.10 1.27
C THR A 31 2.15 -16.61 0.44
N SER A 32 2.22 -17.86 -0.03
CA SER A 32 1.10 -18.51 -0.73
C SER A 32 -0.19 -18.57 0.12
N ALA A 33 -0.08 -18.58 1.45
CA ALA A 33 -1.22 -18.58 2.36
C ALA A 33 -1.99 -17.25 2.36
N ASP A 34 -1.34 -16.16 1.95
CA ASP A 34 -1.94 -14.83 1.88
C ASP A 34 -2.73 -14.59 0.58
N SER A 35 -2.66 -15.54 -0.36
CA SER A 35 -3.40 -15.48 -1.64
C SER A 35 -4.90 -15.28 -1.42
N GLY A 36 -5.51 -14.38 -2.20
CA GLY A 36 -6.92 -14.02 -2.03
C GLY A 36 -7.20 -13.09 -0.86
N SER A 37 -6.17 -12.45 -0.28
CA SER A 37 -6.32 -11.37 0.70
C SER A 37 -6.12 -10.00 0.08
N PHE A 38 -6.77 -8.98 0.64
CA PHE A 38 -6.54 -7.59 0.28
C PHE A 38 -5.74 -6.90 1.39
N PHE A 39 -4.65 -6.23 1.04
CA PHE A 39 -3.82 -5.48 1.98
C PHE A 39 -3.68 -4.03 1.53
N ASN A 40 -3.58 -3.13 2.51
CA ASN A 40 -3.12 -1.78 2.22
C ASN A 40 -1.58 -1.70 2.26
N TRP A 41 -1.04 -0.56 1.83
CA TRP A 41 0.39 -0.26 1.78
C TRP A 41 1.11 -0.28 3.14
N LYS A 42 0.40 -0.36 4.28
CA LYS A 42 0.98 -0.55 5.63
C LYS A 42 0.99 -2.03 6.05
N GLY A 43 0.59 -2.95 5.18
CA GLY A 43 0.46 -4.38 5.48
C GLY A 43 -0.78 -4.75 6.28
N LYS A 44 -1.71 -3.80 6.49
CA LYS A 44 -2.98 -4.11 7.17
C LYS A 44 -3.92 -4.76 6.17
N LYS A 45 -4.46 -5.93 6.54
CA LYS A 45 -5.53 -6.59 5.80
C LYS A 45 -6.78 -5.70 5.78
N HIS A 46 -7.36 -5.52 4.61
CA HIS A 46 -8.54 -4.71 4.37
C HIS A 46 -9.72 -5.63 4.00
N PRO A 47 -10.95 -5.32 4.44
CA PRO A 47 -12.14 -5.95 3.86
C PRO A 47 -12.25 -5.60 2.37
N TRP A 48 -12.90 -6.49 1.63
CA TRP A 48 -13.32 -6.28 0.24
C TRP A 48 -14.39 -5.18 0.15
#